data_AF-A0A640KKV8-F1
#
_entry.id   AF-A0A640KKV8-F1
#
_cell.length_a   1.000
_cell.length_b   1.000
_cell.length_c   1.000
_cell.angle_alpha   90.00
_cell.angle_beta   90.00
_cell.angle_gamma   90.00
#
_symmetry.space_group_name_H-M   'P 1'
#
loop_
_entity.id
_entity.type
_entity.pdbx_description
1 polymer ?
#
loop_
_entity_poly.entity_id
_entity_poly.type
_entity_poly.pdbx_seq_one_letter_code
_entity_poly.pdbx_strand_id
1 'polypeptide(L)'
;MRRIVRLVIGAGARGASTGEAISNSFASGEECTSEESHPFLYQVPVLASRTVGREAEVRKLWQNLLCGRHYQVVVGPDGIGKSTIAAEFCDTVKHSHRFSCIQWFNGQHALRSQLQHFFTSMKGRKEKDVLLVVDDTISPDEVVTLIPEHASVYVLMTTSSENVTSSTKMACLFPSALSLHACQQLVPELPLSQELEAVCYNLGYVPLLIHIASLLIQGDVCSAPQLERILTEKRVRNNDTLSISVALSVLTNIGIAELEKTYPDARAMLRIISCFHTGDMSDAVVGAIVGDAAGDFSVKASQLGIFSPKWDEGALALHPLVAKVLRGTLDASVLAKAADALVSLWPRRWRGMGSHFAYNLVWHTYTLAQHFAACDAVLTPAILTAMDRSATFLAHVEARDFAVAAELWMQVYEQQITRKREASPDSVRMLRECGRLLHFLKDPRAEEVLQRAWKDCVVVHGRSSAESALILGCLAPYLPANNDTLALVEEAVAVLEGRLASVDLVLAREEVRMLWQTIFVLLMCKGQYMTEMKLTIPDDLMGALERADGEAKRVR
;
A
#
# COMPACT_ATOMS: atom_id res chain seq x y z
N MET A 1 29.71 9.64 -47.20
CA MET A 1 30.51 10.38 -46.21
C MET A 1 29.71 10.50 -44.91
N ARG A 2 30.43 10.66 -43.79
CA ARG A 2 30.09 10.28 -42.41
C ARG A 2 29.23 11.31 -41.61
N ARG A 3 28.40 10.76 -40.70
CA ARG A 3 28.08 11.08 -39.28
C ARG A 3 28.34 12.48 -38.67
N ILE A 4 27.50 12.79 -37.65
CA ILE A 4 27.77 13.26 -36.24
C ILE A 4 26.59 14.19 -35.83
N VAL A 5 25.64 13.90 -34.91
CA VAL A 5 25.63 13.60 -33.44
C VAL A 5 26.24 14.69 -32.53
N ARG A 6 25.41 15.46 -31.82
CA ARG A 6 25.70 16.17 -30.55
C ARG A 6 24.39 16.12 -29.72
N LEU A 7 24.24 15.36 -28.63
CA LEU A 7 24.88 15.41 -27.30
C LEU A 7 24.85 16.81 -26.67
N VAL A 8 23.88 17.03 -25.78
CA VAL A 8 23.88 18.09 -24.76
C VAL A 8 24.00 17.42 -23.40
N ILE A 9 25.19 17.53 -22.82
CA ILE A 9 25.53 17.21 -21.43
C ILE A 9 25.30 18.50 -20.64
N GLY A 10 24.45 18.45 -19.61
CA GLY A 10 24.33 19.50 -18.61
C GLY A 10 25.03 19.10 -17.32
N ALA A 11 26.31 19.47 -17.20
CA ALA A 11 27.03 19.43 -15.93
C ALA A 11 26.99 20.83 -15.30
N GLY A 12 26.70 20.89 -13.99
CA GLY A 12 27.17 21.98 -13.13
C GLY A 12 26.10 22.76 -12.36
N ALA A 13 25.91 22.40 -11.09
CA ALA A 13 25.79 23.38 -10.00
C ALA A 13 26.17 22.70 -8.67
N ARG A 14 27.45 22.85 -8.28
CA ARG A 14 27.90 22.67 -6.89
C ARG A 14 27.81 24.02 -6.18
N GLY A 15 27.19 24.01 -5.00
CA GLY A 15 27.67 24.74 -3.81
C GLY A 15 27.27 26.22 -3.66
N ALA A 16 26.36 26.47 -2.72
CA ALA A 16 26.51 27.56 -1.75
C ALA A 16 25.72 27.21 -0.49
N SER A 17 26.44 27.00 0.61
CA SER A 17 25.95 26.95 1.97
C SER A 17 25.67 28.37 2.48
N THR A 18 24.55 28.58 3.15
CA THR A 18 24.48 29.48 4.32
C THR A 18 23.52 28.85 5.30
N GLY A 19 24.03 28.54 6.49
CA GLY A 19 23.21 28.07 7.59
C GLY A 19 22.26 29.18 8.05
N GLU A 20 21.01 28.80 8.24
CA GLU A 20 20.15 29.42 9.24
C GLU A 20 19.66 28.30 10.15
N ALA A 21 20.03 28.43 11.43
CA ALA A 21 19.53 27.61 12.50
C ALA A 21 18.04 27.90 12.68
N ILE A 22 17.16 26.93 12.46
CA ILE A 22 15.73 27.09 12.70
C ILE A 22 15.20 25.89 13.48
N SER A 23 15.09 26.14 14.79
CA SER A 23 14.06 25.73 15.74
C SER A 23 13.51 24.28 15.68
N ASN A 24 13.99 23.46 16.62
CA ASN A 24 13.23 22.32 17.15
C ASN A 24 12.04 22.85 17.96
N SER A 25 10.82 22.72 17.44
CA SER A 25 9.60 22.99 18.20
C SER A 25 8.64 21.81 18.14
N PHE A 26 8.80 20.86 19.06
CA PHE A 26 7.72 20.00 19.54
C PHE A 26 7.31 20.52 20.92
N ALA A 27 6.27 21.35 20.98
CA ALA A 27 5.29 21.40 22.07
C ALA A 27 4.33 22.58 21.94
N SER A 28 3.04 22.27 21.84
CA SER A 28 1.96 22.71 22.73
C SER A 28 0.64 22.66 21.94
N GLY A 29 -0.38 22.09 22.57
CA GLY A 29 -1.73 22.11 22.04
C GLY A 29 -2.26 23.53 22.14
N GLU A 30 -2.17 24.25 21.04
CA GLU A 30 -3.03 25.35 20.61
C GLU A 30 -2.71 25.55 19.12
N GLU A 31 -3.65 25.11 18.26
CA GLU A 31 -3.77 25.47 16.84
C GLU A 31 -2.46 25.61 16.03
N CYS A 32 -1.58 24.60 16.10
CA CYS A 32 -0.71 24.32 14.98
C CYS A 32 -1.52 23.41 14.06
N THR A 33 -2.26 24.01 13.12
CA THR A 33 -2.65 23.31 11.90
C THR A 33 -1.35 22.78 11.32
N SER A 34 -1.05 21.51 11.58
CA SER A 34 -0.21 20.76 10.67
C SER A 34 -0.71 21.12 9.28
N GLU A 35 0.20 21.44 8.37
CA GLU A 35 -0.08 21.33 6.95
C GLU A 35 -0.42 19.85 6.71
N GLU A 36 -1.61 19.42 7.15
CA GLU A 36 -2.27 18.20 6.71
C GLU A 36 -2.31 18.40 5.21
N SER A 37 -1.50 17.63 4.51
CA SER A 37 -1.43 17.66 3.06
C SER A 37 -2.85 17.57 2.55
N HIS A 38 -3.41 18.72 2.15
CA HIS A 38 -4.81 18.78 1.78
C HIS A 38 -5.05 17.78 0.66
N PRO A 39 -6.13 16.97 0.70
CA PRO A 39 -6.37 16.00 -0.35
C PRO A 39 -6.39 16.74 -1.69
N PHE A 40 -5.65 16.22 -2.66
CA PHE A 40 -5.66 16.77 -4.00
C PHE A 40 -7.11 16.82 -4.48
N LEU A 41 -7.57 18.00 -4.90
CA LEU A 41 -8.96 18.16 -5.32
C LEU A 41 -9.28 17.30 -6.55
N TYR A 42 -8.26 16.88 -7.30
CA TYR A 42 -8.38 15.97 -8.43
C TYR A 42 -7.24 14.96 -8.39
N GLN A 43 -7.56 13.71 -8.06
CA GLN A 43 -6.63 12.59 -8.12
C GLN A 43 -7.28 11.45 -8.89
N VAL A 44 -6.98 11.35 -10.18
CA VAL A 44 -7.47 10.29 -11.09
C VAL A 44 -6.23 9.72 -11.80
N PRO A 45 -6.08 8.39 -11.92
CA PRO A 45 -5.00 7.80 -12.70
C PRO A 45 -5.02 8.35 -14.13
N VAL A 46 -3.91 8.94 -14.55
CA VAL A 46 -3.78 9.46 -15.91
C VAL A 46 -3.40 8.30 -16.83
N LEU A 47 -4.29 7.95 -17.75
CA LEU A 47 -4.11 6.82 -18.67
C LEU A 47 -3.27 7.21 -19.87
N ALA A 48 -2.15 6.52 -20.11
CA ALA A 48 -1.28 6.75 -21.27
C ALA A 48 -1.95 6.53 -22.63
N SER A 49 -2.98 5.67 -22.69
CA SER A 49 -3.73 5.40 -23.91
C SER A 49 -5.09 6.10 -23.88
N ARG A 50 -5.48 6.64 -25.04
CA ARG A 50 -6.81 7.20 -25.27
C ARG A 50 -7.87 6.13 -25.02
N THR A 51 -8.90 6.44 -24.23
CA THR A 51 -10.09 5.58 -24.13
C THR A 51 -10.83 5.58 -25.47
N VAL A 52 -11.17 4.39 -25.98
CA VAL A 52 -11.79 4.22 -27.29
C VAL A 52 -13.04 3.36 -27.20
N GLY A 53 -14.12 3.77 -27.85
CA GLY A 53 -15.32 2.94 -28.03
C GLY A 53 -16.11 2.67 -26.75
N ARG A 54 -15.99 3.54 -25.74
CA ARG A 54 -16.65 3.44 -24.43
C ARG A 54 -17.67 4.56 -24.18
N GLU A 55 -18.05 5.29 -25.23
CA GLU A 55 -18.92 6.46 -25.14
C GLU A 55 -20.32 6.09 -24.63
N ALA A 56 -20.81 4.89 -24.94
CA ALA A 56 -22.11 4.42 -24.48
C ALA A 56 -22.12 4.17 -22.97
N GLU A 57 -21.07 3.52 -22.44
CA GLU A 57 -20.85 3.25 -21.03
C GLU A 57 -20.67 4.54 -20.23
N VAL A 58 -19.83 5.46 -20.71
CA VAL A 58 -19.62 6.78 -20.08
C VAL A 58 -20.91 7.58 -20.07
N ARG A 59 -21.68 7.56 -21.17
CA ARG A 59 -23.00 8.21 -21.24
C ARG A 59 -23.99 7.57 -20.25
N LYS A 60 -23.92 6.25 -20.04
CA LYS A 60 -24.78 5.56 -19.07
C LYS A 60 -24.44 5.97 -17.63
N LEU A 61 -23.16 6.12 -17.29
CA LEU A 61 -22.73 6.66 -15.99
C LEU A 61 -23.25 8.09 -15.78
N TRP A 62 -23.20 8.93 -16.81
CA TRP A 62 -23.81 10.26 -16.79
C TRP A 62 -25.33 10.22 -16.60
N GLN A 63 -26.04 9.34 -17.29
CA GLN A 63 -27.49 9.20 -17.14
C GLN A 63 -27.88 8.81 -15.72
N ASN A 64 -27.18 7.84 -15.12
CA ASN A 64 -27.40 7.44 -13.74
C ASN A 64 -27.18 8.61 -12.77
N LEU A 65 -26.12 9.38 -12.99
CA LEU A 65 -25.79 10.58 -12.22
C LEU A 65 -26.88 11.67 -12.32
N LEU A 66 -27.44 11.86 -13.51
CA LEU A 66 -28.56 12.79 -13.76
C LEU A 66 -29.88 12.29 -13.17
N CYS A 67 -30.05 10.98 -13.03
CA CYS A 67 -31.17 10.35 -12.33
C CYS A 67 -31.04 10.40 -10.80
N GLY A 68 -30.04 11.09 -10.25
CA GLY A 68 -29.83 11.22 -8.80
C GLY A 68 -29.25 9.97 -8.14
N ARG A 69 -28.60 9.08 -8.90
CA ARG A 69 -27.97 7.89 -8.31
C ARG A 69 -26.61 8.26 -7.72
N HIS A 70 -26.48 8.06 -6.40
CA HIS A 70 -25.24 8.34 -5.66
C HIS A 70 -24.21 7.24 -5.79
N TYR A 71 -24.64 5.97 -5.88
CA TYR A 71 -23.73 4.83 -5.97
C TYR A 71 -23.86 4.16 -7.34
N GLN A 72 -22.72 4.00 -8.01
CA GLN A 72 -22.61 3.34 -9.29
C GLN A 72 -21.48 2.31 -9.24
N VAL A 73 -21.69 1.15 -9.86
CA VAL A 73 -20.70 0.07 -9.92
C VAL A 73 -20.50 -0.36 -11.35
N VAL A 74 -19.26 -0.36 -11.81
CA VAL A 74 -18.84 -0.98 -13.07
C VAL A 74 -18.42 -2.42 -12.78
N VAL A 75 -19.23 -3.36 -13.23
CA VAL A 75 -19.09 -4.80 -12.96
C VAL A 75 -18.65 -5.51 -14.23
N GLY A 76 -17.58 -6.29 -14.16
CA GLY A 76 -17.17 -7.11 -15.28
C GLY A 76 -15.85 -7.84 -15.06
N PRO A 77 -15.49 -8.76 -15.98
CA PRO A 77 -14.25 -9.52 -15.86
C PRO A 77 -13.02 -8.61 -15.92
N ASP A 78 -11.88 -9.13 -15.46
CA ASP A 78 -10.63 -8.40 -15.51
C ASP A 78 -10.14 -8.19 -16.95
N GLY A 79 -9.53 -7.03 -17.21
CA GLY A 79 -9.09 -6.65 -18.55
C GLY A 79 -10.20 -6.11 -19.48
N ILE A 80 -11.48 -6.10 -19.06
CA ILE A 80 -12.58 -5.53 -19.86
C ILE A 80 -12.57 -4.00 -19.95
N GLY A 81 -11.72 -3.32 -19.16
CA GLY A 81 -11.58 -1.86 -19.17
C GLY A 81 -12.44 -1.12 -18.14
N LYS A 82 -12.76 -1.73 -17.00
CA LYS A 82 -13.55 -1.09 -15.93
C LYS A 82 -12.92 0.22 -15.43
N SER A 83 -11.64 0.16 -15.03
CA SER A 83 -10.88 1.31 -14.55
C SER A 83 -10.69 2.36 -15.65
N THR A 84 -10.55 1.93 -16.91
CA THR A 84 -10.50 2.82 -18.07
C THR A 84 -11.80 3.61 -18.24
N ILE A 85 -12.96 2.95 -18.16
CA ILE A 85 -14.27 3.60 -18.21
C ILE A 85 -14.44 4.59 -17.05
N ALA A 86 -14.00 4.22 -15.85
CA ALA A 86 -14.08 5.09 -14.68
C ALA A 86 -13.20 6.33 -14.80
N ALA A 87 -11.96 6.18 -15.27
CA ALA A 87 -11.05 7.30 -15.50
C ALA A 87 -11.57 8.23 -16.61
N GLU A 88 -12.07 7.68 -17.71
CA GLU A 88 -12.69 8.45 -18.80
C GLU A 88 -13.90 9.24 -18.28
N PHE A 89 -14.77 8.60 -17.48
CA PHE A 89 -15.89 9.27 -16.85
C PHE A 89 -15.40 10.44 -15.99
N CYS A 90 -14.40 10.23 -15.14
CA CYS A 90 -13.82 11.29 -14.32
C CYS A 90 -13.25 12.45 -15.15
N ASP A 91 -12.59 12.15 -16.27
CA ASP A 91 -12.08 13.19 -17.16
C ASP A 91 -13.22 14.00 -17.79
N THR A 92 -14.27 13.35 -18.30
CA THR A 92 -15.45 14.07 -18.83
C THR A 92 -16.15 14.91 -17.76
N VAL A 93 -16.19 14.40 -16.52
CA VAL A 93 -16.83 15.07 -15.38
C VAL A 93 -16.02 16.26 -14.89
N LYS A 94 -14.69 16.17 -14.87
CA LYS A 94 -13.79 17.27 -14.51
C LYS A 94 -14.06 18.52 -15.35
N HIS A 95 -14.31 18.35 -16.65
CA HIS A 95 -14.61 19.45 -17.58
C HIS A 95 -16.04 20.02 -17.42
N SER A 96 -16.93 19.33 -16.70
CA SER A 96 -18.32 19.78 -16.50
C SER A 96 -18.51 20.78 -15.35
N HIS A 97 -17.49 20.95 -14.50
CA HIS A 97 -17.56 21.73 -13.25
C HIS A 97 -18.70 21.31 -12.28
N ARG A 98 -19.30 20.12 -12.46
CA ARG A 98 -20.31 19.61 -11.53
C ARG A 98 -19.72 19.29 -10.17
N PHE A 99 -18.57 18.63 -10.16
CA PHE A 99 -17.85 18.22 -8.96
C PHE A 99 -16.71 19.17 -8.69
N SER A 100 -16.55 19.55 -7.42
CA SER A 100 -15.42 20.36 -6.97
C SER A 100 -14.26 19.50 -6.47
N CYS A 101 -14.51 18.22 -6.20
CA CYS A 101 -13.51 17.24 -5.78
C CYS A 101 -13.75 15.87 -6.45
N ILE A 102 -12.70 15.27 -7.01
CA ILE A 102 -12.66 13.90 -7.52
C ILE A 102 -11.47 13.17 -6.91
N GLN A 103 -11.75 12.13 -6.13
CA GLN A 103 -10.73 11.38 -5.39
C GLN A 103 -10.76 9.90 -5.77
N TRP A 104 -9.60 9.34 -6.14
CA TRP A 104 -9.46 7.92 -6.46
C TRP A 104 -8.82 7.14 -5.31
N PHE A 105 -9.42 6.01 -4.97
CA PHE A 105 -8.98 5.07 -3.95
C PHE A 105 -8.78 3.69 -4.56
N ASN A 106 -7.80 2.95 -4.05
CA ASN A 106 -7.66 1.53 -4.31
C ASN A 106 -8.54 0.76 -3.31
N GLY A 107 -9.54 0.05 -3.81
CA GLY A 107 -10.52 -0.68 -3.02
C GLY A 107 -9.97 -1.89 -2.27
N GLN A 108 -8.77 -2.38 -2.61
CA GLN A 108 -8.16 -3.54 -1.97
C GLN A 108 -7.26 -3.19 -0.78
N HIS A 109 -6.93 -1.91 -0.58
CA HIS A 109 -5.82 -1.53 0.31
C HIS A 109 -6.18 -0.40 1.26
N ALA A 110 -6.29 -0.72 2.55
CA ALA A 110 -6.49 0.25 3.64
C ALA A 110 -7.64 1.24 3.39
N LEU A 111 -8.65 0.84 2.61
CA LEU A 111 -9.71 1.73 2.14
C LEU A 111 -10.41 2.47 3.29
N ARG A 112 -10.68 1.76 4.40
CA ARG A 112 -11.30 2.35 5.59
C ARG A 112 -10.48 3.52 6.17
N SER A 113 -9.16 3.36 6.34
CA SER A 113 -8.32 4.43 6.89
C SER A 113 -8.18 5.59 5.91
N GLN A 114 -8.05 5.29 4.61
CA GLN A 114 -7.98 6.31 3.56
C GLN A 114 -9.27 7.14 3.49
N LEU A 115 -10.43 6.49 3.52
CA LEU A 115 -11.73 7.18 3.57
C LEU A 115 -11.88 8.00 4.86
N GLN A 116 -11.52 7.44 6.02
CA GLN A 116 -11.60 8.16 7.29
C GLN A 116 -10.73 9.42 7.29
N HIS A 117 -9.50 9.32 6.79
CA HIS A 117 -8.60 10.46 6.66
C HIS A 117 -9.14 11.50 5.66
N PHE A 118 -9.66 11.04 4.52
CA PHE A 118 -10.31 11.91 3.54
C PHE A 118 -11.48 12.68 4.16
N PHE A 119 -12.43 12.02 4.83
CA PHE A 119 -13.57 12.71 5.45
C PHE A 119 -13.16 13.64 6.60
N THR A 120 -12.10 13.28 7.34
CA THR A 120 -11.55 14.14 8.40
C THR A 120 -10.95 15.43 7.80
N SER A 121 -10.13 15.31 6.76
CA SER A 121 -9.53 16.46 6.07
C SER A 121 -10.54 17.32 5.29
N MET A 122 -11.69 16.75 4.93
CA MET A 122 -12.80 17.46 4.29
C MET A 122 -13.70 18.20 5.28
N LYS A 123 -13.57 17.96 6.58
CA LYS A 123 -14.40 18.59 7.62
C LYS A 123 -14.24 20.11 7.59
N GLY A 124 -15.35 20.83 7.40
CA GLY A 124 -15.38 22.29 7.34
C GLY A 124 -15.12 22.89 5.95
N ARG A 125 -14.80 22.07 4.94
CA ARG A 125 -14.67 22.53 3.55
C ARG A 125 -16.05 22.68 2.90
N LYS A 126 -16.23 23.72 2.08
CA LYS A 126 -17.48 24.01 1.35
C LYS A 126 -17.44 23.47 -0.08
N GLU A 127 -17.18 22.17 -0.21
CA GLU A 127 -17.19 21.50 -1.51
C GLU A 127 -18.64 21.29 -1.99
N LYS A 128 -18.86 21.37 -3.31
CA LYS A 128 -20.20 21.30 -3.92
C LYS A 128 -20.69 19.86 -4.02
N ASP A 129 -20.24 19.15 -5.05
CA ASP A 129 -20.41 17.71 -5.23
C ASP A 129 -19.01 17.08 -5.21
N VAL A 130 -18.89 15.93 -4.54
CA VAL A 130 -17.66 15.15 -4.38
C VAL A 130 -17.85 13.79 -5.04
N LEU A 131 -16.93 13.41 -5.93
CA LEU A 131 -16.91 12.09 -6.56
C LEU A 131 -15.77 11.25 -5.99
N LEU A 132 -16.11 10.13 -5.37
CA LEU A 132 -15.16 9.13 -4.89
C LEU A 132 -15.13 7.98 -5.89
N VAL A 133 -13.96 7.65 -6.41
CA VAL A 133 -13.76 6.44 -7.21
C VAL A 133 -13.08 5.40 -6.36
N VAL A 134 -13.66 4.21 -6.23
CA VAL A 134 -13.07 3.08 -5.50
C VAL A 134 -12.83 1.94 -6.48
N ASP A 135 -11.59 1.85 -6.94
CA ASP A 135 -11.19 0.92 -7.99
C ASP A 135 -10.84 -0.46 -7.42
N ASP A 136 -11.22 -1.52 -8.13
CA ASP A 136 -10.94 -2.93 -7.81
C ASP A 136 -11.48 -3.38 -6.43
N THR A 137 -12.74 -3.04 -6.16
CA THR A 137 -13.43 -3.37 -4.92
C THR A 137 -13.84 -4.84 -4.88
N ILE A 138 -13.56 -5.54 -3.77
CA ILE A 138 -14.00 -6.91 -3.53
C ILE A 138 -15.52 -6.97 -3.28
N SER A 139 -16.01 -6.13 -2.37
CA SER A 139 -17.43 -6.05 -1.97
C SER A 139 -17.95 -4.61 -2.04
N PRO A 140 -18.71 -4.23 -3.07
CA PRO A 140 -19.30 -2.90 -3.18
C PRO A 140 -20.17 -2.53 -1.97
N ASP A 141 -20.89 -3.49 -1.40
CA ASP A 141 -21.76 -3.26 -0.23
C ASP A 141 -20.94 -2.83 1.00
N GLU A 142 -19.76 -3.43 1.22
CA GLU A 142 -18.87 -3.02 2.30
C GLU A 142 -18.41 -1.57 2.12
N VAL A 143 -18.07 -1.16 0.90
CA VAL A 143 -17.67 0.22 0.59
C VAL A 143 -18.79 1.21 0.90
N VAL A 144 -20.04 0.86 0.56
CA VAL A 144 -21.21 1.69 0.89
C VAL A 144 -21.32 1.90 2.40
N THR A 145 -21.03 0.88 3.23
CA THR A 145 -21.07 1.04 4.69
C THR A 145 -19.96 1.91 5.27
N LEU A 146 -18.84 2.07 4.56
CA LEU A 146 -17.71 2.90 5.00
C LEU A 146 -17.91 4.39 4.68
N ILE A 147 -18.77 4.71 3.71
CA ILE A 147 -18.98 6.06 3.21
C ILE A 147 -20.23 6.66 3.89
N PRO A 148 -20.11 7.78 4.62
CA PRO A 148 -21.25 8.42 5.25
C PRO A 148 -22.27 8.87 4.19
N GLU A 149 -23.56 8.61 4.43
CA GLU A 149 -24.64 9.05 3.55
C GLU A 149 -24.69 10.59 3.52
N HIS A 150 -24.47 11.19 2.35
CA HIS A 150 -24.51 12.64 2.16
C HIS A 150 -24.97 13.01 0.74
N ALA A 151 -25.82 14.02 0.61
CA ALA A 151 -26.45 14.42 -0.66
C ALA A 151 -25.47 14.98 -1.72
N SER A 152 -24.26 15.35 -1.30
CA SER A 152 -23.19 15.82 -2.20
C SER A 152 -22.14 14.75 -2.51
N VAL A 153 -22.22 13.55 -1.94
CA VAL A 153 -21.21 12.52 -2.13
C VAL A 153 -21.71 11.49 -3.13
N TYR A 154 -20.93 11.28 -4.19
CA TYR A 154 -21.18 10.29 -5.24
C TYR A 154 -20.02 9.32 -5.27
N VAL A 155 -20.31 8.06 -5.55
CA VAL A 155 -19.35 6.96 -5.50
C VAL A 155 -19.43 6.14 -6.77
N LEU A 156 -18.30 5.99 -7.44
CA LEU A 156 -18.10 5.08 -8.56
C LEU A 156 -17.18 3.95 -8.13
N MET A 157 -17.66 2.73 -8.15
CA MET A 157 -16.87 1.55 -7.82
C MET A 157 -16.58 0.74 -9.07
N THR A 158 -15.43 0.07 -9.12
CA THR A 158 -15.19 -1.00 -10.11
C THR A 158 -15.00 -2.32 -9.37
N THR A 159 -15.48 -3.42 -9.95
CA THR A 159 -15.37 -4.74 -9.33
C THR A 159 -15.39 -5.86 -10.37
N SER A 160 -14.71 -6.96 -10.05
CA SER A 160 -14.78 -8.22 -10.78
C SER A 160 -15.80 -9.21 -10.19
N SER A 161 -16.48 -8.86 -9.09
CA SER A 161 -17.48 -9.72 -8.45
C SER A 161 -18.73 -9.87 -9.32
N GLU A 162 -19.10 -11.11 -9.63
CA GLU A 162 -20.28 -11.44 -10.45
C GLU A 162 -21.61 -11.29 -9.69
N ASN A 163 -21.56 -11.16 -8.36
CA ASN A 163 -22.74 -11.22 -7.48
C ASN A 163 -23.37 -9.85 -7.15
N VAL A 164 -23.02 -8.81 -7.90
CA VAL A 164 -23.49 -7.45 -7.61
C VAL A 164 -24.83 -7.20 -8.31
N THR A 165 -25.88 -6.99 -7.52
CA THR A 165 -27.23 -6.73 -8.05
C THR A 165 -27.54 -5.24 -8.08
N SER A 166 -28.18 -4.81 -9.19
CA SER A 166 -28.66 -3.44 -9.33
C SER A 166 -29.84 -3.21 -8.40
N SER A 167 -29.79 -2.14 -7.60
CA SER A 167 -30.84 -1.77 -6.66
C SER A 167 -31.32 -0.34 -6.94
N THR A 168 -32.27 0.15 -6.13
CA THR A 168 -32.67 1.56 -6.17
C THR A 168 -31.56 2.48 -5.70
N LYS A 169 -30.71 2.02 -4.76
CA LYS A 169 -29.58 2.78 -4.21
C LYS A 169 -28.31 2.69 -5.07
N MET A 170 -28.10 1.56 -5.74
CA MET A 170 -26.86 1.24 -6.46
C MET A 170 -27.14 0.88 -7.92
N ALA A 171 -26.63 1.65 -8.87
CA ALA A 171 -26.72 1.33 -10.30
C ALA A 171 -25.53 0.49 -10.75
N CYS A 172 -25.80 -0.66 -11.37
CA CYS A 172 -24.76 -1.47 -12.01
C CYS A 172 -24.66 -1.17 -13.50
N LEU A 173 -23.42 -1.07 -13.99
CA LEU A 173 -23.05 -0.99 -15.39
C LEU A 173 -22.22 -2.24 -15.73
N PHE A 174 -22.61 -2.95 -16.79
CA PHE A 174 -21.90 -4.12 -17.30
C PHE A 174 -21.27 -3.78 -18.64
N PRO A 175 -19.95 -3.51 -18.71
CA PRO A 175 -19.27 -3.20 -19.97
C PRO A 175 -19.30 -4.39 -20.92
N SER A 176 -19.53 -4.13 -22.21
CA SER A 176 -19.37 -5.14 -23.25
C SER A 176 -17.90 -5.29 -23.67
N ALA A 177 -17.60 -6.32 -24.46
CA ALA A 177 -16.38 -6.32 -25.25
C ALA A 177 -16.37 -5.14 -26.24
N LEU A 178 -15.19 -4.78 -26.75
CA LEU A 178 -15.09 -3.72 -27.75
C LEU A 178 -15.73 -4.15 -29.07
N SER A 179 -16.22 -3.17 -29.83
CA SER A 179 -16.56 -3.42 -31.23
C SER A 179 -15.30 -3.53 -32.08
N LEU A 180 -15.37 -4.19 -33.24
CA LEU A 180 -14.27 -4.25 -34.18
C LEU A 180 -13.74 -2.86 -34.56
N HIS A 181 -14.64 -1.89 -34.77
CA HIS A 181 -14.28 -0.50 -35.05
C HIS A 181 -13.52 0.15 -33.87
N ALA A 182 -13.93 -0.10 -32.63
CA ALA A 182 -13.21 0.39 -31.46
C ALA A 182 -11.82 -0.27 -31.33
N CYS A 183 -11.70 -1.56 -31.67
CA CYS A 183 -10.40 -2.23 -31.72
C CYS A 183 -9.46 -1.59 -32.76
N GLN A 184 -9.98 -1.22 -33.94
CA GLN A 184 -9.21 -0.51 -34.97
C GLN A 184 -8.73 0.87 -34.49
N GLN A 185 -9.59 1.61 -33.80
CA GLN A 185 -9.24 2.92 -33.25
C GLN A 185 -8.23 2.85 -32.10
N LEU A 186 -8.17 1.71 -31.41
CA LEU A 186 -7.12 1.40 -30.43
C LEU A 186 -5.75 1.22 -31.10
N VAL A 187 -5.74 0.91 -32.41
CA VAL A 187 -4.53 0.64 -33.19
C VAL A 187 -4.59 1.27 -34.59
N PRO A 188 -4.64 2.62 -34.67
CA PRO A 188 -4.89 3.30 -35.93
C PRO A 188 -3.79 3.09 -36.98
N GLU A 189 -2.61 2.64 -36.55
CA GLU A 189 -1.45 2.41 -37.42
C GLU A 189 -1.46 1.04 -38.11
N LEU A 190 -2.26 0.08 -37.64
CA LEU A 190 -2.36 -1.24 -38.28
C LEU A 190 -3.44 -1.24 -39.37
N PRO A 191 -3.12 -1.60 -40.62
CA PRO A 191 -4.11 -1.68 -41.69
C PRO A 191 -5.11 -2.79 -41.40
N LEU A 192 -6.38 -2.57 -41.76
CA LEU A 192 -7.41 -3.59 -41.62
C LEU A 192 -7.14 -4.77 -42.56
N SER A 193 -7.04 -5.96 -42.01
CA SER A 193 -6.93 -7.20 -42.76
C SER A 193 -7.81 -8.30 -42.14
N GLN A 194 -8.12 -9.35 -42.90
CA GLN A 194 -8.91 -10.48 -42.40
C GLN A 194 -8.20 -11.19 -41.24
N GLU A 195 -6.87 -11.24 -41.29
CA GLU A 195 -6.03 -11.85 -40.27
C GLU A 195 -6.04 -11.04 -38.96
N LEU A 196 -6.02 -9.70 -39.05
CA LEU A 196 -6.15 -8.84 -37.87
C LEU A 196 -7.54 -8.99 -37.22
N GLU A 197 -8.60 -9.12 -38.03
CA GLU A 197 -9.94 -9.39 -37.54
C GLU A 197 -10.03 -10.76 -36.85
N ALA A 198 -9.39 -11.79 -37.43
CA ALA A 198 -9.31 -13.13 -36.84
C ALA A 198 -8.54 -13.15 -35.51
N VAL A 199 -7.47 -12.35 -35.37
CA VAL A 199 -6.79 -12.14 -34.08
C VAL A 199 -7.74 -11.50 -33.07
N CYS A 200 -8.44 -10.42 -33.46
CA CYS A 200 -9.39 -9.74 -32.57
C CYS A 200 -10.51 -10.68 -32.10
N TYR A 201 -11.02 -11.50 -33.01
CA TYR A 201 -12.01 -12.53 -32.72
C TYR A 201 -11.49 -13.57 -31.74
N ASN A 202 -10.29 -14.13 -31.95
CA ASN A 202 -9.70 -15.11 -31.04
C ASN A 202 -9.47 -14.55 -29.64
N LEU A 203 -9.23 -13.24 -29.52
CA LEU A 203 -9.06 -12.53 -28.25
C LEU A 203 -10.37 -11.98 -27.67
N GLY A 204 -11.50 -12.27 -28.31
CA GLY A 204 -12.85 -11.89 -27.86
C GLY A 204 -13.05 -10.38 -27.70
N TYR A 205 -12.29 -9.56 -28.42
CA TYR A 205 -12.34 -8.10 -28.35
C TYR A 205 -12.15 -7.53 -26.93
N VAL A 206 -11.43 -8.25 -26.06
CA VAL A 206 -11.11 -7.80 -24.70
C VAL A 206 -10.01 -6.74 -24.77
N PRO A 207 -10.23 -5.49 -24.30
CA PRO A 207 -9.29 -4.37 -24.47
C PRO A 207 -7.85 -4.69 -24.10
N LEU A 208 -7.61 -5.32 -22.94
CA LEU A 208 -6.27 -5.66 -22.48
C LEU A 208 -5.55 -6.58 -23.47
N LEU A 209 -6.23 -7.63 -23.95
CA LEU A 209 -5.64 -8.62 -24.87
C LEU A 209 -5.37 -7.99 -26.24
N ILE A 210 -6.33 -7.20 -26.75
CA ILE A 210 -6.18 -6.49 -28.02
C ILE A 210 -5.02 -5.51 -27.97
N HIS A 211 -4.89 -4.75 -26.88
CA HIS A 211 -3.81 -3.79 -26.69
C HIS A 211 -2.42 -4.46 -26.69
N ILE A 212 -2.27 -5.57 -25.95
CA ILE A 212 -0.99 -6.30 -25.93
C ILE A 212 -0.69 -6.90 -27.31
N ALA A 213 -1.69 -7.54 -27.94
CA ALA A 213 -1.52 -8.10 -29.29
C ALA A 213 -1.13 -7.03 -30.31
N SER A 214 -1.74 -5.84 -30.23
CA SER A 214 -1.42 -4.75 -31.13
C SER A 214 0.00 -4.24 -30.99
N LEU A 215 0.49 -4.14 -29.75
CA LEU A 215 1.86 -3.74 -29.47
C LEU A 215 2.87 -4.75 -30.02
N LEU A 216 2.59 -6.05 -29.91
CA LEU A 216 3.42 -7.10 -30.49
C LEU A 216 3.45 -7.06 -32.02
N ILE A 217 2.32 -6.75 -32.66
CA ILE A 217 2.25 -6.65 -34.13
C ILE A 217 2.95 -5.37 -34.62
N GLN A 218 2.66 -4.23 -34.00
CA GLN A 218 3.24 -2.93 -34.36
C GLN A 218 4.75 -2.89 -34.13
N GLY A 219 5.24 -3.58 -33.09
CA GLY A 219 6.67 -3.73 -32.80
C GLY A 219 7.38 -4.77 -33.67
N ASP A 220 6.74 -5.31 -34.72
CA ASP A 220 7.28 -6.36 -35.61
C ASP A 220 7.74 -7.64 -34.87
N VAL A 221 7.23 -7.89 -33.66
CA VAL A 221 7.57 -9.07 -32.85
C VAL A 221 6.90 -10.31 -33.43
N CYS A 222 5.66 -10.16 -33.88
CA CYS A 222 4.86 -11.21 -34.47
C CYS A 222 3.90 -10.62 -35.50
N SER A 223 3.85 -11.19 -36.71
CA SER A 223 2.85 -10.77 -37.70
C SER A 223 1.44 -11.25 -37.32
N ALA A 224 0.40 -10.54 -37.75
CA ALA A 224 -0.99 -10.94 -37.49
C ALA A 224 -1.32 -12.40 -37.86
N PRO A 225 -0.89 -12.94 -39.04
CA PRO A 225 -1.14 -14.34 -39.39
C PRO A 225 -0.41 -15.34 -38.47
N GLN A 226 0.81 -15.01 -38.03
CA GLN A 226 1.55 -15.85 -37.08
C GLN A 226 0.85 -15.87 -35.72
N LEU A 227 0.40 -14.71 -35.25
CA LEU A 227 -0.29 -14.60 -33.98
C LEU A 227 -1.62 -15.37 -33.99
N GLU A 228 -2.43 -15.20 -35.04
CA GLU A 228 -3.68 -15.95 -35.24
C GLU A 228 -3.44 -17.46 -35.13
N ARG A 229 -2.43 -17.96 -35.84
CA ARG A 229 -2.05 -19.38 -35.82
C ARG A 229 -1.68 -19.84 -34.41
N ILE A 230 -0.86 -19.08 -33.67
CA ILE A 230 -0.47 -19.42 -32.31
C ILE A 230 -1.68 -19.45 -31.38
N LEU A 231 -2.57 -18.45 -31.45
CA LEU A 231 -3.78 -18.38 -30.63
C LEU A 231 -4.70 -19.59 -30.87
N THR A 232 -4.83 -20.00 -32.13
CA THR A 232 -5.60 -21.16 -32.55
C THR A 232 -4.97 -22.47 -32.07
N GLU A 233 -3.67 -22.66 -32.28
CA GLU A 233 -2.92 -23.85 -31.85
C GLU A 233 -2.96 -24.02 -30.32
N LYS A 234 -2.90 -22.91 -29.58
CA LYS A 234 -3.00 -22.89 -28.10
C LYS A 234 -4.43 -22.97 -27.58
N ARG A 235 -5.42 -23.06 -28.47
CA ARG A 235 -6.86 -23.17 -28.14
C ARG A 235 -7.31 -22.10 -27.15
N VAL A 236 -6.87 -20.86 -27.38
CA VAL A 236 -7.23 -19.71 -26.53
C VAL A 236 -8.75 -19.51 -26.47
N ARG A 237 -9.43 -19.79 -27.59
CA ARG A 237 -10.88 -19.81 -27.73
C ARG A 237 -11.32 -21.22 -28.11
N ASN A 238 -12.35 -21.74 -27.45
CA ASN A 238 -12.94 -23.05 -27.74
C ASN A 238 -14.47 -22.97 -27.62
N ASN A 239 -15.21 -23.42 -28.63
CA ASN A 239 -16.68 -23.35 -28.68
C ASN A 239 -17.22 -21.97 -28.24
N ASP A 240 -16.66 -20.90 -28.80
CA ASP A 240 -16.98 -19.49 -28.47
C ASP A 240 -16.72 -19.02 -27.04
N THR A 241 -16.08 -19.84 -26.22
CA THR A 241 -15.61 -19.43 -24.90
C THR A 241 -14.13 -19.03 -24.96
N LEU A 242 -13.83 -17.80 -24.54
CA LEU A 242 -12.47 -17.28 -24.42
C LEU A 242 -11.89 -17.59 -23.05
N SER A 243 -10.65 -18.10 -23.00
CA SER A 243 -9.86 -18.13 -21.77
C SER A 243 -8.90 -16.93 -21.70
N ILE A 244 -9.27 -15.89 -20.94
CA ILE A 244 -8.46 -14.67 -20.78
C ILE A 244 -7.08 -14.99 -20.22
N SER A 245 -7.00 -15.91 -19.25
CA SER A 245 -5.72 -16.29 -18.63
C SER A 245 -4.77 -16.99 -19.61
N VAL A 246 -5.30 -17.88 -20.47
CA VAL A 246 -4.51 -18.56 -21.50
C VAL A 246 -4.08 -17.58 -22.58
N ALA A 247 -5.01 -16.73 -23.05
CA ALA A 247 -4.71 -15.68 -24.03
C ALA A 247 -3.57 -14.78 -23.55
N LEU A 248 -3.69 -14.26 -22.33
CA LEU A 248 -2.69 -13.38 -21.74
C LEU A 248 -1.36 -14.11 -21.54
N SER A 249 -1.39 -15.36 -21.09
CA SER A 249 -0.17 -16.17 -20.99
C SER A 249 0.55 -16.33 -22.32
N VAL A 250 -0.18 -16.58 -23.41
CA VAL A 250 0.41 -16.68 -24.76
C VAL A 250 1.04 -15.35 -25.17
N LEU A 251 0.30 -14.24 -25.07
CA LEU A 251 0.77 -12.92 -25.47
C LEU A 251 1.99 -12.47 -24.65
N THR A 252 1.92 -12.57 -23.32
CA THR A 252 3.03 -12.20 -22.43
C THR A 252 4.26 -13.08 -22.69
N ASN A 253 4.10 -14.38 -22.98
CA ASN A 253 5.24 -15.24 -23.31
C ASN A 253 5.92 -14.88 -24.62
N ILE A 254 5.18 -14.43 -25.64
CA ILE A 254 5.75 -13.91 -26.89
C ILE A 254 6.59 -12.65 -26.59
N GLY A 255 6.03 -11.71 -25.82
CA GLY A 255 6.75 -10.50 -25.41
C GLY A 255 8.02 -10.81 -24.61
N ILE A 256 7.95 -11.73 -23.64
CA ILE A 256 9.13 -12.16 -22.87
C ILE A 256 10.21 -12.74 -23.80
N ALA A 257 9.84 -13.62 -24.72
CA ALA A 257 10.79 -14.25 -25.64
C ALA A 257 11.49 -13.23 -26.53
N GLU A 258 10.79 -12.15 -26.92
CA GLU A 258 11.41 -11.02 -27.62
C GLU A 258 12.40 -10.26 -26.72
N LEU A 259 11.99 -9.95 -25.50
CA LEU A 259 12.81 -9.23 -24.53
C LEU A 259 14.10 -10.00 -24.18
N GLU A 260 14.01 -11.34 -24.10
CA GLU A 260 15.14 -12.25 -23.85
C GLU A 260 16.22 -12.21 -24.94
N LYS A 261 15.89 -11.76 -26.16
CA LYS A 261 16.92 -11.55 -27.21
C LYS A 261 17.90 -10.45 -26.85
N THR A 262 17.48 -9.46 -26.05
CA THR A 262 18.33 -8.35 -25.59
C THR A 262 18.81 -8.56 -24.16
N TYR A 263 17.95 -9.06 -23.28
CA TYR A 263 18.23 -9.26 -21.86
C TYR A 263 18.15 -10.73 -21.51
N PRO A 264 19.28 -11.46 -21.49
CA PRO A 264 19.32 -12.81 -20.96
C PRO A 264 18.69 -12.82 -19.57
N ASP A 265 17.81 -13.79 -19.30
CA ASP A 265 17.04 -13.92 -18.05
C ASP A 265 15.89 -12.93 -17.82
N ALA A 266 15.42 -12.20 -18.85
CA ALA A 266 14.28 -11.29 -18.72
C ALA A 266 13.05 -11.93 -18.06
N ARG A 267 12.77 -13.21 -18.34
CA ARG A 267 11.70 -13.97 -17.66
C ARG A 267 11.89 -14.03 -16.15
N ALA A 268 13.10 -14.33 -15.68
CA ALA A 268 13.39 -14.41 -14.26
C ALA A 268 13.32 -13.02 -13.61
N MET A 269 13.82 -11.98 -14.28
CA MET A 269 13.74 -10.59 -13.81
C MET A 269 12.29 -10.13 -13.68
N LEU A 270 11.46 -10.32 -14.72
CA LEU A 270 10.04 -9.95 -14.72
C LEU A 270 9.24 -10.70 -13.66
N ARG A 271 9.59 -11.96 -13.41
CA ARG A 271 8.99 -12.76 -12.33
C ARG A 271 9.29 -12.15 -10.96
N ILE A 272 10.50 -11.66 -10.70
CA ILE A 272 10.85 -10.93 -9.47
C ILE A 272 10.08 -9.60 -9.41
N ILE A 273 10.09 -8.81 -10.49
CA ILE A 273 9.38 -7.51 -10.57
C ILE A 273 7.88 -7.68 -10.27
N SER A 274 7.27 -8.76 -10.77
CA SER A 274 5.85 -9.03 -10.58
C SER A 274 5.42 -9.32 -9.13
N CYS A 275 6.37 -9.44 -8.19
CA CYS A 275 6.09 -9.55 -6.76
C CYS A 275 5.86 -8.19 -6.07
N PHE A 276 6.12 -7.08 -6.77
CA PHE A 276 5.94 -5.73 -6.23
C PHE A 276 4.52 -5.19 -6.52
N HIS A 277 4.08 -4.18 -5.75
CA HIS A 277 2.80 -3.49 -5.94
C HIS A 277 2.59 -2.99 -7.39
N THR A 278 1.66 -3.62 -8.10
CA THR A 278 1.38 -3.45 -9.54
C THR A 278 1.02 -2.04 -9.97
N GLY A 279 0.46 -1.27 -9.04
CA GLY A 279 -0.02 0.07 -9.32
C GLY A 279 1.09 1.10 -9.48
N ASP A 280 2.35 0.85 -9.07
CA ASP A 280 3.43 1.84 -9.19
C ASP A 280 4.83 1.20 -9.36
N MET A 281 5.20 0.90 -10.60
CA MET A 281 6.52 0.37 -10.97
C MET A 281 7.45 1.52 -11.34
N SER A 282 8.21 2.04 -10.39
CA SER A 282 9.24 3.04 -10.68
C SER A 282 10.47 2.42 -11.35
N ASP A 283 11.23 3.22 -12.10
CA ASP A 283 12.53 2.79 -12.65
C ASP A 283 13.52 2.38 -11.56
N ALA A 284 13.36 2.86 -10.32
CA ALA A 284 14.17 2.41 -9.19
C ALA A 284 13.88 0.94 -8.83
N VAL A 285 12.60 0.52 -8.82
CA VAL A 285 12.21 -0.87 -8.58
C VAL A 285 12.74 -1.78 -9.68
N VAL A 286 12.61 -1.37 -10.94
CA VAL A 286 13.17 -2.10 -12.09
C VAL A 286 14.70 -2.13 -12.00
N GLY A 287 15.34 -1.00 -11.65
CA GLY A 287 16.78 -0.84 -11.45
C GLY A 287 17.38 -1.74 -10.38
N ALA A 288 16.67 -1.96 -9.28
CA ALA A 288 17.13 -2.88 -8.23
C ALA A 288 17.25 -4.34 -8.70
N ILE A 289 16.63 -4.70 -9.83
CA ILE A 289 16.59 -6.06 -10.37
C ILE A 289 17.39 -6.18 -11.67
N VAL A 290 17.21 -5.22 -12.58
CA VAL A 290 17.81 -5.22 -13.93
C VAL A 290 19.18 -4.54 -13.93
N GLY A 291 19.44 -3.61 -13.00
CA GLY A 291 20.66 -2.80 -12.96
C GLY A 291 20.63 -1.59 -13.91
N ASP A 292 21.79 -1.21 -14.42
CA ASP A 292 22.01 0.03 -15.20
C ASP A 292 21.13 0.13 -16.47
N ALA A 293 20.66 -0.99 -17.00
CA ALA A 293 19.83 -1.03 -18.20
C ALA A 293 18.32 -0.86 -17.93
N ALA A 294 17.92 -0.53 -16.70
CA ALA A 294 16.51 -0.47 -16.30
C ALA A 294 15.65 0.44 -17.16
N GLY A 295 16.12 1.64 -17.52
CA GLY A 295 15.35 2.56 -18.37
C GLY A 295 15.04 1.97 -19.75
N ASP A 296 16.03 1.38 -20.44
CA ASP A 296 15.83 0.73 -21.74
C ASP A 296 14.96 -0.53 -21.61
N PHE A 297 15.15 -1.30 -20.53
CA PHE A 297 14.33 -2.47 -20.23
C PHE A 297 12.87 -2.10 -20.02
N SER A 298 12.61 -1.07 -19.20
CA SER A 298 11.29 -0.49 -18.93
C SER A 298 10.56 -0.09 -20.21
N VAL A 299 11.26 0.65 -21.08
CA VAL A 299 10.71 1.11 -22.37
C VAL A 299 10.38 -0.07 -23.28
N LYS A 300 11.29 -1.03 -23.45
CA LYS A 300 11.06 -2.22 -24.28
C LYS A 300 9.94 -3.10 -23.71
N ALA A 301 9.92 -3.35 -22.41
CA ALA A 301 8.84 -4.09 -21.76
C ALA A 301 7.48 -3.37 -21.92
N SER A 302 7.46 -2.04 -21.92
CA SER A 302 6.25 -1.27 -22.22
C SER A 302 5.80 -1.41 -23.67
N GLN A 303 6.73 -1.36 -24.63
CA GLN A 303 6.45 -1.59 -26.06
C GLN A 303 5.95 -3.01 -26.36
N LEU A 304 6.17 -3.95 -25.45
CA LEU A 304 5.69 -5.34 -25.54
C LEU A 304 4.38 -5.58 -24.76
N GLY A 305 3.78 -4.53 -24.20
CA GLY A 305 2.53 -4.62 -23.43
C GLY A 305 2.67 -5.27 -22.06
N ILE A 306 3.90 -5.39 -21.54
CA ILE A 306 4.16 -5.93 -20.20
C ILE A 306 3.95 -4.84 -19.15
N PHE A 307 4.58 -3.67 -19.38
CA PHE A 307 4.32 -2.47 -18.58
C PHE A 307 3.39 -1.51 -19.32
N SER A 308 2.66 -0.72 -18.57
CA SER A 308 1.88 0.40 -19.07
C SER A 308 2.51 1.69 -18.54
N PRO A 309 2.84 2.66 -19.41
CA PRO A 309 3.37 3.92 -18.93
C PRO A 309 2.28 4.69 -18.19
N LYS A 310 2.66 5.39 -17.12
CA LYS A 310 1.84 6.45 -16.53
C LYS A 310 2.31 7.80 -17.08
N TRP A 311 1.45 8.82 -17.01
CA TRP A 311 1.85 10.18 -17.39
C TRP A 311 2.73 10.86 -16.33
N ASP A 312 2.67 10.43 -15.07
CA ASP A 312 3.56 10.93 -14.03
C ASP A 312 4.99 10.52 -14.36
N GLU A 313 5.90 11.50 -14.43
CA GLU A 313 7.28 11.31 -14.91
C GLU A 313 7.98 10.12 -14.22
N GLY A 314 8.36 9.11 -15.00
CA GLY A 314 9.19 7.98 -14.55
C GLY A 314 8.46 6.83 -13.82
N ALA A 315 7.13 6.79 -13.88
CA ALA A 315 6.35 5.71 -13.27
C ALA A 315 5.65 4.81 -14.32
N LEU A 316 5.73 3.50 -14.11
CA LEU A 316 5.03 2.48 -14.89
C LEU A 316 3.94 1.82 -14.04
N ALA A 317 3.04 1.10 -14.67
CA ALA A 317 2.12 0.18 -14.04
C ALA A 317 2.30 -1.21 -14.64
N LEU A 318 2.08 -2.24 -13.84
CA LEU A 318 2.04 -3.62 -14.30
C LEU A 318 0.60 -4.11 -14.10
N HIS A 319 -0.12 -4.44 -15.17
CA HIS A 319 -1.51 -4.88 -15.02
C HIS A 319 -1.60 -6.13 -14.12
N PRO A 320 -2.53 -6.21 -13.13
CA PRO A 320 -2.59 -7.33 -12.18
C PRO A 320 -2.65 -8.72 -12.82
N LEU A 321 -3.37 -8.87 -13.93
CA LEU A 321 -3.39 -10.12 -14.69
C LEU A 321 -2.04 -10.47 -15.34
N VAL A 322 -1.31 -9.48 -15.85
CA VAL A 322 0.05 -9.69 -16.42
C VAL A 322 0.98 -10.09 -15.28
N ALA A 323 0.93 -9.40 -14.14
CA ALA A 323 1.68 -9.79 -12.95
C ALA A 323 1.37 -11.23 -12.53
N LYS A 324 0.10 -11.65 -12.53
CA LYS A 324 -0.30 -13.03 -12.22
C LYS A 324 0.32 -14.05 -13.19
N VAL A 325 0.33 -13.75 -14.49
CA VAL A 325 0.99 -14.59 -15.50
C VAL A 325 2.50 -14.68 -15.27
N LEU A 326 3.16 -13.54 -15.03
CA LEU A 326 4.60 -13.47 -14.78
C LEU A 326 5.01 -14.21 -13.50
N ARG A 327 4.23 -14.04 -12.42
CA ARG A 327 4.45 -14.71 -11.14
C ARG A 327 4.35 -16.22 -11.28
N GLY A 328 3.34 -16.73 -12.00
CA GLY A 328 3.04 -18.16 -12.03
C GLY A 328 2.95 -18.73 -10.61
N THR A 329 3.41 -19.97 -10.41
CA THR A 329 3.65 -20.50 -9.06
C THR A 329 4.90 -19.85 -8.49
N LEU A 330 4.80 -19.13 -7.37
CA LEU A 330 5.96 -18.53 -6.69
C LEU A 330 6.69 -19.54 -5.82
N ASP A 331 8.00 -19.36 -5.69
CA ASP A 331 8.86 -20.12 -4.80
C ASP A 331 9.63 -19.17 -3.86
N ALA A 332 10.15 -19.73 -2.76
CA ALA A 332 10.84 -18.94 -1.74
C ALA A 332 12.09 -18.21 -2.27
N SER A 333 12.74 -18.72 -3.33
CA SER A 333 13.96 -18.12 -3.87
C SER A 333 13.67 -16.82 -4.64
N VAL A 334 12.56 -16.78 -5.38
CA VAL A 334 12.09 -15.57 -6.08
C VAL A 334 11.69 -14.50 -5.07
N LEU A 335 10.95 -14.90 -4.03
CA LEU A 335 10.53 -13.99 -2.96
C LEU A 335 11.73 -13.41 -2.19
N ALA A 336 12.75 -14.23 -1.93
CA ALA A 336 13.99 -13.76 -1.30
C ALA A 336 14.69 -12.69 -2.16
N LYS A 337 14.83 -12.92 -3.47
CA LYS A 337 15.42 -11.92 -4.39
C LYS A 337 14.60 -10.64 -4.47
N ALA A 338 13.27 -10.74 -4.48
CA ALA A 338 12.39 -9.57 -4.44
C ALA A 338 12.57 -8.78 -3.14
N ALA A 339 12.72 -9.46 -2.00
CA ALA A 339 12.96 -8.83 -0.71
C ALA A 339 14.32 -8.13 -0.65
N ASP A 340 15.37 -8.75 -1.21
CA ASP A 340 16.71 -8.16 -1.30
C ASP A 340 16.70 -6.88 -2.17
N ALA A 341 16.02 -6.92 -3.32
CA ALA A 341 15.83 -5.75 -4.16
C ALA A 341 15.07 -4.64 -3.42
N LEU A 342 13.96 -4.98 -2.74
CA LEU A 342 13.15 -4.03 -1.98
C LEU A 342 13.93 -3.36 -0.84
N VAL A 343 14.68 -4.13 -0.04
CA VAL A 343 15.44 -3.56 1.09
C VAL A 343 16.56 -2.64 0.63
N SER A 344 17.10 -2.86 -0.58
CA SER A 344 18.12 -1.99 -1.18
C SER A 344 17.59 -0.60 -1.53
N LEU A 345 16.28 -0.48 -1.79
CA LEU A 345 15.62 0.80 -2.11
C LEU A 345 15.36 1.64 -0.86
N TRP A 346 15.26 1.01 0.31
CA TRP A 346 15.06 1.73 1.56
C TRP A 346 16.35 2.46 1.97
N PRO A 347 16.34 3.80 2.12
CA PRO A 347 17.53 4.53 2.52
C PRO A 347 17.95 4.18 3.95
N ARG A 348 19.23 4.42 4.25
CA ARG A 348 19.75 4.25 5.62
C ARG A 348 19.25 5.32 6.59
N ARG A 349 18.82 6.50 6.10
CA ARG A 349 18.32 7.62 6.90
C ARG A 349 17.11 8.27 6.22
N TRP A 350 16.10 8.60 7.01
CA TRP A 350 14.78 9.06 6.55
C TRP A 350 14.66 10.56 6.28
N ARG A 351 15.58 11.37 6.82
CA ARG A 351 15.44 12.84 7.01
C ARG A 351 15.48 13.69 5.72
N GLY A 352 15.16 13.13 4.56
CA GLY A 352 15.09 13.85 3.29
C GLY A 352 14.35 13.12 2.18
N MET A 353 13.60 12.07 2.50
CA MET A 353 12.81 11.34 1.51
C MET A 353 11.42 11.96 1.43
N GLY A 354 10.94 12.27 0.22
CA GLY A 354 9.57 12.70 0.02
C GLY A 354 8.61 11.62 0.53
N SER A 355 7.57 12.03 1.26
CA SER A 355 6.58 11.12 1.85
C SER A 355 6.00 10.15 0.82
N HIS A 356 5.77 10.61 -0.42
CA HIS A 356 5.27 9.79 -1.53
C HIS A 356 6.15 8.56 -1.82
N PHE A 357 7.47 8.73 -1.94
CA PHE A 357 8.36 7.60 -2.25
C PHE A 357 8.42 6.60 -1.08
N ALA A 358 8.40 7.10 0.17
CA ALA A 358 8.30 6.23 1.35
C ALA A 358 7.01 5.43 1.36
N TYR A 359 5.88 6.05 1.03
CA TYR A 359 4.61 5.37 0.88
C TYR A 359 4.65 4.29 -0.19
N ASN A 360 5.26 4.56 -1.35
CA ASN A 360 5.42 3.55 -2.39
C ASN A 360 6.21 2.33 -1.90
N LEU A 361 7.30 2.55 -1.16
CA LEU A 361 8.06 1.46 -0.56
C LEU A 361 7.27 0.68 0.50
N VAL A 362 6.42 1.35 1.29
CA VAL A 362 5.48 0.68 2.20
C VAL A 362 4.57 -0.25 1.40
N TRP A 363 3.99 0.21 0.29
CA TRP A 363 3.07 -0.60 -0.50
C TRP A 363 3.73 -1.79 -1.19
N HIS A 364 4.95 -1.61 -1.68
CA HIS A 364 5.76 -2.72 -2.17
C HIS A 364 6.06 -3.74 -1.07
N THR A 365 6.40 -3.26 0.13
CA THR A 365 6.66 -4.12 1.29
C THR A 365 5.42 -4.91 1.69
N TYR A 366 4.27 -4.25 1.78
CA TYR A 366 3.00 -4.87 2.12
C TYR A 366 2.60 -5.94 1.09
N THR A 367 2.68 -5.62 -0.21
CA THR A 367 2.39 -6.58 -1.29
C THR A 367 3.30 -7.79 -1.21
N LEU A 368 4.61 -7.57 -1.00
CA LEU A 368 5.56 -8.66 -0.92
C LEU A 368 5.32 -9.53 0.32
N ALA A 369 5.02 -8.92 1.47
CA ALA A 369 4.67 -9.63 2.69
C ALA A 369 3.44 -10.53 2.52
N GLN A 370 2.40 -10.05 1.82
CA GLN A 370 1.24 -10.87 1.46
C GLN A 370 1.63 -12.08 0.60
N HIS A 371 2.60 -11.94 -0.32
CA HIS A 371 3.10 -13.08 -1.09
C HIS A 371 3.87 -14.08 -0.24
N PHE A 372 4.67 -13.63 0.73
CA PHE A 372 5.31 -14.53 1.71
C PHE A 372 4.26 -15.30 2.51
N ALA A 373 3.22 -14.63 3.01
CA ALA A 373 2.13 -15.26 3.76
C ALA A 373 1.35 -16.28 2.90
N ALA A 374 0.96 -15.90 1.67
CA ALA A 374 0.21 -16.76 0.76
C ALA A 374 0.99 -18.02 0.33
N CYS A 375 2.32 -17.94 0.30
CA CYS A 375 3.19 -19.09 -0.03
C CYS A 375 3.67 -19.86 1.21
N ASP A 376 3.26 -19.47 2.42
CA ASP A 376 3.84 -19.94 3.69
C ASP A 376 5.39 -19.92 3.69
N ALA A 377 5.97 -18.88 3.06
CA ALA A 377 7.40 -18.76 2.88
C ALA A 377 8.08 -18.17 4.12
N VAL A 378 9.32 -18.59 4.38
CA VAL A 378 10.17 -18.05 5.44
C VAL A 378 10.47 -16.56 5.19
N LEU A 379 10.12 -15.67 6.13
CA LEU A 379 10.52 -14.28 6.06
C LEU A 379 12.04 -14.21 6.17
N THR A 380 12.67 -13.70 5.11
CA THR A 380 14.11 -13.47 5.06
C THR A 380 14.48 -12.23 5.89
N PRO A 381 15.76 -12.07 6.29
CA PRO A 381 16.21 -10.85 6.98
C PRO A 381 15.89 -9.56 6.21
N ALA A 382 15.91 -9.59 4.88
CA ALA A 382 15.60 -8.46 4.03
C ALA A 382 14.15 -8.01 4.15
N ILE A 383 13.17 -8.93 4.03
CA ILE A 383 11.75 -8.57 4.17
C ILE A 383 11.41 -8.18 5.61
N LEU A 384 12.00 -8.82 6.62
CA LEU A 384 11.82 -8.42 8.03
C LEU A 384 12.26 -6.96 8.24
N THR A 385 13.40 -6.57 7.69
CA THR A 385 13.91 -5.20 7.76
C THR A 385 12.98 -4.23 7.02
N ALA A 386 12.49 -4.59 5.83
CA ALA A 386 11.58 -3.75 5.06
C ALA A 386 10.22 -3.56 5.78
N MET A 387 9.66 -4.64 6.34
CA MET A 387 8.40 -4.63 7.10
C MET A 387 8.52 -3.73 8.34
N ASP A 388 9.62 -3.87 9.09
CA ASP A 388 9.87 -3.03 10.26
C ASP A 388 10.05 -1.55 9.93
N ARG A 389 10.81 -1.25 8.86
CA ARG A 389 10.96 0.13 8.35
C ARG A 389 9.62 0.72 7.93
N SER A 390 8.81 -0.06 7.23
CA SER A 390 7.47 0.34 6.77
C SER A 390 6.53 0.61 7.95
N ALA A 391 6.45 -0.31 8.90
CA ALA A 391 5.59 -0.17 10.09
C ALA A 391 6.03 1.02 10.97
N THR A 392 7.34 1.20 11.15
CA THR A 392 7.89 2.36 11.88
C THR A 392 7.54 3.68 11.18
N PHE A 393 7.66 3.74 9.86
CA PHE A 393 7.31 4.93 9.09
C PHE A 393 5.83 5.29 9.26
N LEU A 394 4.93 4.33 9.07
CA LEU A 394 3.49 4.54 9.23
C LEU A 394 3.12 4.94 10.67
N ALA A 395 3.65 4.24 11.66
CA ALA A 395 3.29 4.45 13.06
C ALA A 395 3.88 5.72 13.67
N HIS A 396 5.14 6.04 13.37
CA HIS A 396 5.90 7.08 14.10
C HIS A 396 6.24 8.30 13.27
N VAL A 397 6.39 8.17 11.95
CA VAL A 397 6.76 9.31 11.08
C VAL A 397 5.50 9.98 10.54
N GLU A 398 4.60 9.20 9.97
CA GLU A 398 3.37 9.70 9.36
C GLU A 398 2.18 9.71 10.33
N ALA A 399 2.24 8.87 11.38
CA ALA A 399 1.17 8.67 12.35
C ALA A 399 -0.20 8.41 11.69
N ARG A 400 -0.22 7.60 10.63
CA ARG A 400 -1.42 7.14 9.91
C ARG A 400 -1.28 5.69 9.47
N ASP A 401 -2.41 5.10 9.06
CA ASP A 401 -2.50 3.69 8.64
C ASP A 401 -1.96 2.70 9.69
N PHE A 402 -2.23 2.98 10.97
CA PHE A 402 -1.83 2.17 12.12
C PHE A 402 -2.21 0.69 11.98
N ALA A 403 -3.35 0.38 11.34
CA ALA A 403 -3.76 -1.00 11.09
C ALA A 403 -2.77 -1.75 10.18
N VAL A 404 -2.24 -1.10 9.15
CA VAL A 404 -1.26 -1.69 8.22
C VAL A 404 0.09 -1.89 8.94
N ALA A 405 0.51 -0.93 9.75
CA ALA A 405 1.72 -1.07 10.56
C ALA A 405 1.61 -2.24 11.55
N ALA A 406 0.46 -2.37 12.21
CA ALA A 406 0.18 -3.48 13.11
C ALA A 406 0.18 -4.82 12.38
N GLU A 407 -0.46 -4.91 11.21
CA GLU A 407 -0.50 -6.14 10.39
C GLU A 407 0.91 -6.60 9.97
N LEU A 408 1.77 -5.68 9.52
CA LEU A 408 3.15 -5.98 9.16
C LEU A 408 3.91 -6.59 10.36
N TRP A 409 3.87 -5.95 11.54
CA TRP A 409 4.53 -6.53 12.71
C TRP A 409 3.89 -7.82 13.20
N MET A 410 2.56 -7.96 13.08
CA MET A 410 1.85 -9.19 13.46
C MET A 410 2.27 -10.40 12.63
N GLN A 411 2.45 -10.24 11.31
CA GLN A 411 2.97 -11.32 10.46
C GLN A 411 4.37 -11.77 10.90
N VAL A 412 5.22 -10.84 11.35
CA VAL A 412 6.54 -11.17 11.90
C VAL A 412 6.40 -11.97 13.21
N TYR A 413 5.51 -11.54 14.10
CA TYR A 413 5.22 -12.21 15.37
C TYR A 413 4.71 -13.64 15.17
N GLU A 414 3.71 -13.83 14.31
CA GLU A 414 3.10 -15.14 14.04
C GLU A 414 4.12 -16.14 13.51
N GLN A 415 5.02 -15.69 12.62
CA GLN A 415 6.09 -16.55 12.12
C GLN A 415 7.15 -16.86 13.18
N GLN A 416 7.48 -15.92 14.06
CA GLN A 416 8.41 -16.14 15.16
C GLN A 416 7.88 -17.19 16.15
N ILE A 417 6.59 -17.11 16.51
CA ILE A 417 5.93 -18.10 17.37
C ILE A 417 5.96 -19.48 16.74
N THR A 418 5.47 -19.59 15.50
CA THR A 418 5.36 -20.85 14.77
C THR A 418 6.70 -21.58 14.72
N ARG A 419 7.80 -20.82 14.63
CA ARG A 419 9.16 -21.36 14.49
C ARG A 419 9.96 -21.40 15.78
N LYS A 420 9.39 -20.97 16.91
CA LYS A 420 10.06 -20.93 18.21
C LYS A 420 11.43 -20.24 18.14
N ARG A 421 11.50 -19.12 17.41
CA ARG A 421 12.74 -18.37 17.26
C ARG A 421 13.20 -17.83 18.61
N GLU A 422 14.51 -17.87 18.86
CA GLU A 422 15.09 -17.28 20.07
C GLU A 422 14.87 -15.76 20.10
N ALA A 423 14.67 -15.24 21.31
CA ALA A 423 14.48 -13.81 21.54
C ALA A 423 15.77 -13.04 21.25
N SER A 424 15.66 -11.98 20.47
CA SER A 424 16.71 -11.01 20.21
C SER A 424 16.26 -9.58 20.58
N PRO A 425 17.18 -8.64 20.83
CA PRO A 425 16.82 -7.24 21.11
C PRO A 425 15.91 -6.63 20.05
N ASP A 426 16.17 -6.90 18.77
CA ASP A 426 15.34 -6.40 17.67
C ASP A 426 13.94 -7.01 17.67
N SER A 427 13.83 -8.32 17.91
CA SER A 427 12.52 -8.98 18.01
C SER A 427 11.71 -8.43 19.17
N VAL A 428 12.34 -8.22 20.35
CA VAL A 428 11.69 -7.64 21.52
C VAL A 428 11.19 -6.23 21.24
N ARG A 429 12.00 -5.40 20.57
CA ARG A 429 11.58 -4.06 20.15
C ARG A 429 10.37 -4.14 19.22
N MET A 430 10.40 -4.97 18.17
CA MET A 430 9.29 -5.11 17.23
C MET A 430 8.00 -5.56 17.93
N LEU A 431 8.09 -6.55 18.83
CA LEU A 431 6.94 -7.03 19.60
C LEU A 431 6.38 -5.97 20.55
N ARG A 432 7.25 -5.20 21.21
CA ARG A 432 6.82 -4.07 22.04
C ARG A 432 6.06 -3.03 21.22
N GLU A 433 6.60 -2.62 20.07
CA GLU A 433 5.96 -1.63 19.20
C GLU A 433 4.62 -2.14 18.65
N CYS A 434 4.58 -3.41 18.23
CA CYS A 434 3.36 -4.09 17.81
C CYS A 434 2.30 -4.11 18.90
N GLY A 435 2.65 -4.63 20.09
CA GLY A 435 1.73 -4.72 21.23
C GLY A 435 1.22 -3.35 21.69
N ARG A 436 2.08 -2.32 21.70
CA ARG A 436 1.69 -0.93 21.99
C ARG A 436 0.69 -0.40 20.98
N LEU A 437 0.92 -0.65 19.69
CA LEU A 437 0.02 -0.21 18.62
C LEU A 437 -1.32 -0.94 18.67
N LEU A 438 -1.32 -2.25 18.91
CA LEU A 438 -2.53 -3.03 19.11
C LEU A 438 -3.33 -2.56 20.32
N HIS A 439 -2.67 -2.24 21.43
CA HIS A 439 -3.32 -1.65 22.62
C HIS A 439 -3.98 -0.31 22.28
N PHE A 440 -3.29 0.57 21.55
CA PHE A 440 -3.87 1.83 21.07
C PHE A 440 -5.09 1.61 20.17
N LEU A 441 -5.03 0.62 19.28
CA LEU A 441 -6.15 0.23 18.40
C LEU A 441 -7.25 -0.56 19.12
N LYS A 442 -7.07 -0.89 20.40
CA LYS A 442 -7.96 -1.76 21.19
C LYS A 442 -8.19 -3.12 20.53
N ASP A 443 -7.16 -3.65 19.86
CA ASP A 443 -7.21 -4.98 19.24
C ASP A 443 -7.13 -6.06 20.33
N PRO A 444 -8.00 -7.09 20.29
CA PRO A 444 -8.03 -8.14 21.31
C PRO A 444 -6.72 -8.94 21.43
N ARG A 445 -5.87 -8.93 20.40
CA ARG A 445 -4.57 -9.63 20.41
C ARG A 445 -3.49 -8.87 21.18
N ALA A 446 -3.74 -7.62 21.61
CA ALA A 446 -2.75 -6.78 22.27
C ALA A 446 -2.14 -7.44 23.51
N GLU A 447 -2.98 -8.05 24.37
CA GLU A 447 -2.52 -8.72 25.59
C GLU A 447 -1.50 -9.82 25.30
N GLU A 448 -1.82 -10.73 24.37
CA GLU A 448 -0.98 -11.88 24.04
C GLU A 448 0.40 -11.44 23.53
N VAL A 449 0.41 -10.46 22.61
CA VAL A 449 1.64 -9.91 22.04
C VAL A 449 2.48 -9.21 23.10
N LEU A 450 1.86 -8.39 23.96
CA LEU A 450 2.55 -7.69 25.05
C LEU A 450 3.11 -8.64 26.10
N GLN A 451 2.36 -9.70 26.46
CA GLN A 451 2.85 -10.75 27.37
C GLN A 451 4.07 -11.45 26.78
N ARG A 452 4.05 -11.77 25.49
CA ARG A 452 5.20 -12.37 24.81
C ARG A 452 6.38 -11.40 24.76
N ALA A 453 6.14 -10.14 24.39
CA ALA A 453 7.15 -9.10 24.34
C ALA A 453 7.86 -8.96 25.70
N TRP A 454 7.09 -8.95 26.80
CA TRP A 454 7.64 -8.86 28.14
C TRP A 454 8.46 -10.09 28.51
N LYS A 455 7.95 -11.32 28.26
CA LYS A 455 8.70 -12.56 28.53
C LYS A 455 10.03 -12.61 27.77
N ASP A 456 10.01 -12.24 26.49
CA ASP A 456 11.22 -12.22 25.65
C ASP A 456 12.17 -11.11 26.09
N CYS A 457 11.66 -9.95 26.52
CA CYS A 457 12.47 -8.86 27.06
C CYS A 457 13.17 -9.26 28.37
N VAL A 458 12.48 -9.99 29.26
CA VAL A 458 13.06 -10.51 30.51
C VAL A 458 14.22 -11.46 30.21
N VAL A 459 14.12 -12.29 29.16
CA VAL A 459 15.20 -13.19 28.74
C VAL A 459 16.40 -12.42 28.19
N VAL A 460 16.17 -11.38 27.38
CA VAL A 460 17.23 -10.64 26.68
C VAL A 460 17.90 -9.58 27.57
N HIS A 461 17.12 -8.82 28.33
CA HIS A 461 17.57 -7.64 29.08
C HIS A 461 17.52 -7.84 30.60
N GLY A 462 16.88 -8.90 31.08
CA GLY A 462 16.63 -9.13 32.50
C GLY A 462 15.33 -8.50 33.00
N ARG A 463 14.79 -9.05 34.09
CA ARG A 463 13.52 -8.65 34.70
C ARG A 463 13.52 -7.23 35.28
N SER A 464 14.63 -6.80 35.87
CA SER A 464 14.76 -5.47 36.50
C SER A 464 15.38 -4.45 35.53
N SER A 465 15.17 -4.63 34.23
CA SER A 465 15.60 -3.70 33.18
C SER A 465 14.52 -2.68 32.87
N ALA A 466 14.92 -1.46 32.53
CA ALA A 466 13.97 -0.42 32.13
C ALA A 466 13.25 -0.76 30.82
N GLU A 467 13.88 -1.53 29.93
CA GLU A 467 13.27 -2.05 28.70
C GLU A 467 12.06 -2.94 29.01
N SER A 468 12.18 -3.83 30.00
CA SER A 468 11.09 -4.70 30.43
C SER A 468 9.99 -3.92 31.17
N ALA A 469 10.36 -2.94 31.99
CA ALA A 469 9.43 -2.07 32.70
C ALA A 469 8.61 -1.17 31.73
N LEU A 470 9.21 -0.72 30.63
CA LEU A 470 8.51 0.04 29.58
C LEU A 470 7.37 -0.77 28.92
N ILE A 471 7.55 -2.09 28.75
CA ILE A 471 6.50 -2.96 28.20
C ILE A 471 5.32 -3.07 29.18
N LEU A 472 5.60 -3.11 30.49
CA LEU A 472 4.57 -3.17 31.52
C LEU A 472 3.64 -1.95 31.51
N GLY A 473 4.09 -0.80 31.02
CA GLY A 473 3.22 0.37 30.83
C GLY A 473 1.99 0.11 29.95
N CYS A 474 2.08 -0.82 29.00
CA CYS A 474 0.94 -1.23 28.16
C CYS A 474 0.36 -2.60 28.57
N LEU A 475 1.18 -3.48 29.17
CA LEU A 475 0.74 -4.82 29.57
C LEU A 475 -0.06 -4.82 30.87
N ALA A 476 0.29 -3.96 31.84
CA ALA A 476 -0.33 -3.95 33.16
C ALA A 476 -1.87 -3.95 33.10
N PRO A 477 -2.55 -3.10 32.31
CA PRO A 477 -4.02 -3.12 32.23
C PRO A 477 -4.69 -4.47 31.92
N TYR A 478 -3.95 -5.45 31.41
CA TYR A 478 -4.44 -6.80 31.11
C TYR A 478 -4.12 -7.84 32.18
N LEU A 479 -3.23 -7.53 33.14
CA LEU A 479 -2.80 -8.49 34.15
C LEU A 479 -3.86 -8.60 35.27
N PRO A 480 -4.05 -9.81 35.83
CA PRO A 480 -5.01 -10.01 36.92
C PRO A 480 -4.53 -9.35 38.22
N ALA A 481 -5.46 -8.76 38.97
CA ALA A 481 -5.17 -8.20 40.29
C ALA A 481 -4.79 -9.30 41.31
N ASN A 482 -3.50 -9.46 41.56
CA ASN A 482 -2.95 -10.35 42.58
C ASN A 482 -1.62 -9.80 43.15
N ASN A 483 -1.13 -10.40 44.24
CA ASN A 483 0.08 -9.93 44.92
C ASN A 483 1.33 -9.97 44.00
N ASP A 484 1.44 -10.96 43.12
CA ASP A 484 2.58 -11.10 42.21
C ASP A 484 2.62 -9.96 41.18
N THR A 485 1.46 -9.59 40.64
CA THR A 485 1.28 -8.49 39.70
C THR A 485 1.52 -7.15 40.38
N LEU A 486 1.01 -6.98 41.60
CA LEU A 486 1.25 -5.78 42.40
C LEU A 486 2.76 -5.57 42.64
N ALA A 487 3.47 -6.61 43.09
CA ALA A 487 4.91 -6.57 43.29
C ALA A 487 5.69 -6.31 41.99
N LEU A 488 5.23 -6.87 40.87
CA LEU A 488 5.83 -6.65 39.55
C LEU A 488 5.70 -5.18 39.11
N VAL A 489 4.53 -4.56 39.33
CA VAL A 489 4.31 -3.15 39.00
C VAL A 489 5.13 -2.22 39.90
N GLU A 490 5.26 -2.53 41.19
CA GLU A 490 6.11 -1.78 42.12
C GLU A 490 7.58 -1.86 41.74
N GLU A 491 8.08 -3.06 41.40
CA GLU A 491 9.44 -3.27 40.89
C GLU A 491 9.68 -2.42 39.63
N ALA A 492 8.73 -2.43 38.69
CA ALA A 492 8.85 -1.69 37.44
C ALA A 492 8.89 -0.16 37.67
N VAL A 493 8.04 0.38 38.56
CA VAL A 493 8.08 1.80 38.92
C VAL A 493 9.44 2.18 39.50
N ALA A 494 9.95 1.40 40.46
CA ALA A 494 11.25 1.65 41.08
C ALA A 494 12.41 1.63 40.06
N VAL A 495 12.38 0.71 39.10
CA VAL A 495 13.38 0.63 38.01
C VAL A 495 13.35 1.89 37.14
N LEU A 496 12.16 2.37 36.76
CA LEU A 496 12.03 3.56 35.91
C LEU A 496 12.41 4.85 36.65
N GLU A 497 12.02 5.00 37.92
CA GLU A 497 12.44 6.11 38.78
C GLU A 497 13.97 6.10 38.99
N GLY A 498 14.57 4.92 39.20
CA GLY A 498 16.01 4.76 39.30
C GLY A 498 16.73 5.19 38.02
N ARG A 499 16.18 4.89 36.83
CA ARG A 499 16.73 5.34 35.54
C ARG A 499 16.64 6.86 35.37
N LEU A 500 15.57 7.48 35.84
CA LEU A 500 15.41 8.94 35.83
C LEU A 500 16.36 9.66 36.80
N ALA A 501 16.67 9.03 37.94
CA ALA A 501 17.58 9.56 38.96
C ALA A 501 19.07 9.28 38.67
N SER A 502 19.37 8.49 37.64
CA SER A 502 20.74 8.07 37.31
C SER A 502 21.57 9.24 36.79
N VAL A 503 22.64 9.58 37.51
CA VAL A 503 23.58 10.66 37.14
C VAL A 503 24.41 10.28 35.90
N ASP A 504 24.59 8.99 35.65
CA ASP A 504 25.44 8.47 34.57
C ASP A 504 24.74 8.40 33.20
N LEU A 505 23.46 8.80 33.11
CA LEU A 505 22.65 8.58 31.90
C LEU A 505 22.00 9.89 31.42
N VAL A 506 22.43 10.36 30.25
CA VAL A 506 21.85 11.55 29.61
C VAL A 506 20.66 11.11 28.75
N LEU A 507 19.45 11.35 29.27
CA LEU A 507 18.20 11.05 28.57
C LEU A 507 17.77 12.22 27.69
N ALA A 508 17.26 11.93 26.49
CA ALA A 508 16.59 12.93 25.69
C ALA A 508 15.26 13.35 26.36
N ARG A 509 14.79 14.58 26.10
CA ARG A 509 13.52 15.09 26.66
C ARG A 509 12.35 14.13 26.41
N GLU A 510 12.26 13.58 25.21
CA GLU A 510 11.21 12.63 24.84
C GLU A 510 11.28 11.33 25.64
N GLU A 511 12.49 10.83 25.91
CA GLU A 511 12.69 9.63 26.73
C GLU A 511 12.30 9.88 28.19
N VAL A 512 12.68 11.03 28.76
CA VAL A 512 12.27 11.44 30.11
C VAL A 512 10.74 11.49 30.21
N ARG A 513 10.08 12.10 29.22
CA ARG A 513 8.62 12.18 29.16
C ARG A 513 7.98 10.80 29.08
N MET A 514 8.50 9.92 28.23
CA MET A 514 8.00 8.55 28.08
C MET A 514 8.10 7.76 29.38
N LEU A 515 9.22 7.90 30.12
CA LEU A 515 9.42 7.23 31.41
C LEU A 515 8.38 7.70 32.44
N TRP A 516 8.18 9.02 32.58
CA TRP A 516 7.16 9.56 33.48
C TRP A 516 5.73 9.15 33.12
N GLN A 517 5.39 9.15 31.83
CA GLN A 517 4.09 8.66 31.35
C GLN A 517 3.89 7.18 31.68
N THR A 518 4.95 6.37 31.55
CA THR A 518 4.89 4.94 31.90
C THR A 518 4.71 4.74 33.40
N ILE A 519 5.46 5.48 34.24
CA ILE A 519 5.31 5.46 35.70
C ILE A 519 3.88 5.82 36.10
N PHE A 520 3.31 6.87 35.51
CA PHE A 520 1.94 7.28 35.77
C PHE A 520 0.94 6.13 35.50
N VAL A 521 1.04 5.46 34.35
CA VAL A 521 0.14 4.34 34.00
C VAL A 521 0.31 3.17 34.97
N LEU A 522 1.55 2.83 35.34
CA LEU A 522 1.83 1.77 36.30
C LEU A 522 1.24 2.07 37.69
N LEU A 523 1.38 3.31 38.18
CA LEU A 523 0.79 3.74 39.45
C LEU A 523 -0.76 3.72 39.41
N MET A 524 -1.35 4.08 38.27
CA MET A 524 -2.80 3.96 38.06
C MET A 524 -3.25 2.49 38.16
N CYS A 525 -2.55 1.58 37.49
CA CYS A 525 -2.83 0.14 37.55
C CYS A 525 -2.66 -0.40 38.97
N LYS A 526 -1.62 0.04 39.70
CA LYS A 526 -1.42 -0.28 41.13
C LYS A 526 -2.67 0.06 41.95
N GLY A 527 -3.19 1.28 41.83
CA GLY A 527 -4.41 1.69 42.53
C GLY A 527 -5.64 0.84 42.16
N GLN A 528 -5.78 0.49 40.88
CA GLN A 528 -6.86 -0.38 40.39
C GLN A 528 -6.77 -1.78 41.00
N TYR A 529 -5.61 -2.43 40.96
CA TYR A 529 -5.45 -3.76 41.55
C TYR A 529 -5.72 -3.77 43.05
N MET A 530 -5.22 -2.76 43.78
CA MET A 530 -5.46 -2.65 45.22
C MET A 530 -6.97 -2.52 45.52
N THR A 531 -7.69 -1.77 44.68
CA THR A 531 -9.15 -1.64 44.77
C THR A 531 -9.85 -2.98 44.53
N GLU A 532 -9.49 -3.69 43.46
CA GLU A 532 -10.06 -5.00 43.11
C GLU A 532 -9.77 -6.07 44.18
N MET A 533 -8.56 -6.03 44.76
CA MET A 533 -8.13 -6.91 45.84
C MET A 533 -8.66 -6.48 47.23
N LYS A 534 -9.42 -5.39 47.32
CA LYS A 534 -9.96 -4.82 48.57
C LYS A 534 -8.87 -4.45 49.59
N LEU A 535 -7.72 -4.03 49.10
CA LEU A 535 -6.63 -3.49 49.91
C LEU A 535 -6.86 -1.99 50.17
N THR A 536 -6.30 -1.50 51.27
CA THR A 536 -6.30 -0.05 51.57
C THR A 536 -5.34 0.65 50.62
N ILE A 537 -5.83 1.67 49.91
CA ILE A 537 -4.99 2.48 49.01
C ILE A 537 -4.12 3.42 49.87
N PRO A 538 -2.79 3.41 49.70
CA PRO A 538 -1.90 4.31 50.43
C PRO A 538 -2.16 5.78 50.09
N ASP A 539 -2.13 6.66 51.09
CA ASP A 539 -2.36 8.10 50.90
C ASP A 539 -1.31 8.77 49.99
N ASP A 540 -0.10 8.22 49.93
CA ASP A 540 1.00 8.72 49.11
C ASP A 540 0.87 8.36 47.62
N LEU A 541 0.02 7.40 47.25
CA LEU A 541 -0.19 6.99 45.86
C LEU A 541 -0.74 8.15 45.01
N MET A 542 -1.68 8.92 45.55
CA MET A 542 -2.23 10.09 44.87
C MET A 542 -1.17 11.17 44.64
N GLY A 543 -0.33 11.44 45.64
CA GLY A 543 0.79 12.37 45.49
C GLY A 543 1.84 11.90 44.48
N ALA A 544 2.07 10.59 44.37
CA ALA A 544 2.95 10.01 43.35
C ALA A 544 2.36 10.15 41.93
N LEU A 545 1.05 9.95 41.76
CA LEU A 545 0.34 10.16 40.50
C LEU A 545 0.39 11.62 40.04
N GLU A 546 0.09 12.56 40.94
CA GLU A 546 0.16 14.00 40.66
C GLU A 546 1.57 14.44 40.28
N ARG A 547 2.58 13.89 40.95
CA ARG A 547 3.99 14.14 40.62
C ARG A 547 4.33 13.63 39.22
N ALA A 548 3.99 12.39 38.90
CA ALA A 548 4.30 11.79 37.61
C ALA A 548 3.62 12.55 36.45
N ASP A 549 2.35 12.93 36.60
CA ASP A 549 1.64 13.75 35.61
C ASP A 549 2.23 15.17 35.49
N GLY A 550 2.57 15.80 36.62
CA GLY A 550 3.21 17.11 36.68
C GLY A 550 4.57 17.14 35.96
N GLU A 551 5.43 16.15 36.24
CA GLU A 551 6.74 16.03 35.59
C GLU A 551 6.61 15.70 34.10
N ALA A 552 5.70 14.80 33.71
CA ALA A 552 5.43 14.51 32.30
C ALA A 552 5.00 15.75 31.51
N LYS A 553 4.24 16.66 32.13
CA LYS A 553 3.79 17.92 31.53
C LYS A 553 4.89 19.00 31.47
N ARG A 554 5.80 19.03 32.46
CA ARG A 554 6.93 19.99 32.53
C ARG A 554 7.96 19.79 31.43
N VAL A 555 8.08 18.57 30.90
CA VAL A 555 9.04 18.21 29.85
C VAL A 555 8.56 18.61 28.44
N ARG A 556 7.45 19.35 28.32
CA ARG A 556 6.95 19.92 27.05
C ARG A 556 7.95 20.89 26.43
#